data_AF-A0A6N8ZCY8-F1
#
_entry.id   AF-A0A6N8ZCY8-F1
#
_cell.length_a   1.000
_cell.length_b   1.000
_cell.length_c   1.000
_cell.angle_alpha   90.00
_cell.angle_beta   90.00
_cell.angle_gamma   90.00
#
_symmetry.space_group_name_H-M   'P 1'
#
loop_
_entity.id
_entity.type
_entity.pdbx_description
1 polymer ?
#
loop_
_entity_poly.entity_id
_entity_poly.type
_entity_poly.pdbx_seq_one_letter_code
_entity_poly.pdbx_strand_id
1 'polypeptide(L)'
;MVSERTFHLYGDNIVECERTLHIIERALAGEQIYRLGMGGTPANPVFRLAFRNRDERFSFAFFPGFGRWNTDVLQFVRGVGLREAPDIVIAEVIAGSSKPLMSVEYSGALAAGNQAWQRSGRAYAHGRARVPYLYVTEIGGQELGVQRDRRASRYPNPAVPFSYLCHSTTSRSVVLPVFVPNPGLTAEGRARFAGVLGEEELEGLVRAIILSEDSDLLEELLSRKVLEFVALISDSSTRGRTLKSEQWRDAYEAIAIDHNGFVDYLLTQERIRWSKRISAKLDVTSRLRRLLAKAAEHGRGLTSESLPFCLLEVQGRMNFASEVQILYPHISNRFIEWLRKERPLAVCWLTGYKPRGDDSRPDRGLPPFAKMLVGDGCDLLSVVYGPGNPEHWRRLVDDPNALVANGLWEAIIATSDAILIDSVTDYVSTNGYLRSHWVVADQPEIHEIIPAETDRFRGTRRRYRNSPPVHRTK
;
A
#
# COMPACT_ATOMS: atom_id res chain seq x y z
N MET A 1 4.66 33.37 28.26
CA MET A 1 5.12 31.99 28.52
C MET A 1 5.52 31.41 27.20
N VAL A 2 6.72 30.83 27.09
CA VAL A 2 7.14 30.15 25.86
C VAL A 2 6.29 28.90 25.71
N SER A 3 5.61 28.75 24.58
CA SER A 3 4.88 27.53 24.25
C SER A 3 5.87 26.45 23.84
N GLU A 4 5.75 25.24 24.38
CA GLU A 4 6.59 24.11 23.99
C GLU A 4 5.71 22.96 23.49
N ARG A 5 5.93 22.55 22.23
CA ARG A 5 5.30 21.35 21.65
C ARG A 5 6.32 20.22 21.64
N THR A 6 5.89 19.04 22.09
CA THR A 6 6.74 17.85 22.16
C THR A 6 6.31 16.84 21.11
N PHE A 7 7.27 16.37 20.33
CA PHE A 7 7.11 15.35 19.33
C PHE A 7 7.95 14.13 19.68
N HIS A 8 7.40 12.95 19.46
CA HIS A 8 8.09 11.69 19.56
C HIS A 8 8.35 11.14 18.16
N LEU A 9 9.60 10.79 17.88
CA LEU A 9 10.01 10.10 16.66
C LEU A 9 10.23 8.63 17.01
N TYR A 10 9.23 7.80 16.78
CA TYR A 10 9.35 6.36 16.93
C TYR A 10 9.91 5.78 15.65
N GLY A 11 11.12 5.25 15.70
CA GLY A 11 11.79 4.71 14.51
C GLY A 11 12.14 3.25 14.67
N ASP A 12 12.28 2.53 13.56
CA ASP A 12 12.80 1.16 13.57
C ASP A 12 14.21 1.11 14.19
N ASN A 13 14.99 2.15 13.92
CA ASN A 13 16.30 2.37 14.52
C ASN A 13 16.60 3.87 14.67
N ILE A 14 17.73 4.19 15.31
CA ILE A 14 18.12 5.58 15.60
C ILE A 14 18.48 6.38 14.32
N VAL A 15 18.97 5.70 13.28
CA VAL A 15 19.34 6.35 12.01
C VAL A 15 18.10 6.87 11.31
N GLU A 16 16.99 6.13 11.33
CA GLU A 16 15.73 6.62 10.74
C GLU A 16 15.12 7.79 11.54
N CYS A 17 15.33 7.81 12.86
CA CYS A 17 14.94 8.95 13.69
C CYS A 17 15.74 10.20 13.31
N GLU A 18 17.06 10.06 13.19
CA GLU A 18 17.96 11.14 12.79
C GLU A 18 17.65 11.64 11.37
N ARG A 19 17.46 10.73 10.42
CA ARG A 19 17.06 11.05 9.04
C ARG A 19 15.78 11.87 9.00
N THR A 20 14.78 11.49 9.81
CA THR A 20 13.51 12.21 9.88
C THR A 20 13.66 13.58 10.52
N LEU A 21 14.45 13.69 11.60
CA LEU A 21 14.76 15.00 12.19
C LEU A 21 15.42 15.92 11.17
N HIS A 22 16.34 15.42 10.35
CA HIS A 22 16.98 16.21 9.30
C HIS A 22 15.97 16.71 8.25
N ILE A 23 14.99 15.90 7.86
CA ILE A 23 13.90 16.32 6.97
C ILE A 23 13.06 17.42 7.63
N ILE A 24 12.71 17.26 8.91
CA ILE A 24 11.95 18.27 9.68
C ILE A 24 12.72 19.60 9.74
N GLU A 25 14.03 19.56 9.97
CA GLU A 25 14.85 20.77 10.02
C GLU A 25 14.94 21.49 8.67
N ARG A 26 15.08 20.73 7.57
CA ARG A 26 15.02 21.29 6.21
C ARG A 26 13.66 21.91 5.93
N ALA A 27 12.59 21.18 6.25
CA ALA A 27 11.21 21.63 6.11
C ALA A 27 10.92 22.93 6.89
N LEU A 28 11.57 23.12 8.04
CA LEU A 28 11.43 24.31 8.89
C LEU A 28 12.49 25.39 8.64
N ALA A 29 13.40 25.23 7.66
CA ALA A 29 14.51 26.15 7.46
C ALA A 29 14.06 27.60 7.19
N GLY A 30 12.93 27.77 6.49
CA GLY A 30 12.31 29.09 6.23
C GLY A 30 11.76 29.79 7.48
N GLU A 31 11.56 29.07 8.59
CA GLU A 31 11.02 29.60 9.84
C GLU A 31 12.11 30.16 10.78
N GLN A 32 13.36 30.27 10.31
CA GLN A 32 14.50 30.80 11.08
C GLN A 32 14.72 30.04 12.41
N ILE A 33 14.62 28.72 12.37
CA ILE A 33 14.85 27.85 13.52
C ILE A 33 16.34 27.71 13.86
N TYR A 34 16.66 27.38 15.12
CA TYR A 34 18.00 27.00 15.56
C TYR A 34 17.95 25.94 16.66
N ARG A 35 18.99 25.10 16.75
CA ARG A 35 19.13 24.09 17.80
C ARG A 35 19.52 24.75 19.12
N LEU A 36 18.75 24.51 20.18
CA LEU A 36 19.09 24.93 21.55
C LEU A 36 20.09 23.98 22.22
N GLY A 37 20.16 22.73 21.76
CA GLY A 37 21.06 21.70 22.30
C GLY A 37 20.43 20.30 22.27
N MET A 38 21.20 19.34 22.76
CA MET A 38 20.78 17.95 22.95
C MET A 38 20.58 17.67 24.45
N GLY A 39 19.47 17.04 24.80
CA GLY A 39 19.20 16.49 26.12
C GLY A 39 18.85 15.00 26.05
N GLY A 40 18.27 14.48 27.13
CA GLY A 40 17.86 13.07 27.20
C GLY A 40 19.01 12.12 27.52
N THR A 41 18.86 10.86 27.14
CA THR A 41 19.88 9.81 27.32
C THR A 41 20.40 9.35 25.95
N PRO A 42 21.56 8.67 25.86
CA PRO A 42 22.01 8.11 24.58
C PRO A 42 21.02 7.15 23.92
N ALA A 43 20.14 6.50 24.70
CA ALA A 43 19.11 5.60 24.18
C ALA A 43 17.83 6.34 23.73
N ASN A 44 17.58 7.54 24.28
CA ASN A 44 16.45 8.41 23.97
C ASN A 44 16.94 9.87 23.98
N PRO A 45 17.65 10.28 22.91
CA PRO A 45 18.12 11.66 22.79
C PRO A 45 16.95 12.59 22.50
N VAL A 46 17.05 13.82 23.00
CA VAL A 46 16.04 14.86 22.81
C VAL A 46 16.69 16.07 22.15
N PHE A 47 16.16 16.50 21.01
CA PHE A 47 16.62 17.66 20.25
C PHE A 47 15.62 18.80 20.40
N ARG A 48 16.09 19.98 20.79
CA ARG A 48 15.24 21.16 20.95
C ARG A 48 15.52 22.19 19.87
N LEU A 49 14.47 22.59 19.16
CA LEU A 49 14.46 23.65 18.16
C LEU A 49 13.71 24.85 18.72
N ALA A 50 14.24 26.05 18.48
CA ALA A 50 13.57 27.31 18.81
C ALA A 50 13.45 28.19 17.57
N PHE A 51 12.35 28.93 17.50
CA PHE A 51 12.12 29.94 16.46
C PHE A 51 12.75 31.26 16.89
N ARG A 52 13.42 31.98 15.98
CA ARG A 52 13.97 33.31 16.29
C ARG A 52 12.89 34.37 16.49
N ASN A 53 11.77 34.22 15.80
CA ASN A 53 10.73 35.25 15.70
C ASN A 53 9.41 34.85 16.37
N ARG A 54 9.39 33.76 17.15
CA ARG A 54 8.19 33.27 17.85
C ARG A 54 8.58 32.74 19.23
N ASP A 55 7.74 32.97 20.23
CA ASP A 55 7.86 32.39 21.57
C ASP A 55 7.34 30.95 21.60
N GLU A 56 7.85 30.13 20.67
CA GLU A 56 7.50 28.72 20.50
C GLU A 56 8.79 27.89 20.42
N ARG A 57 8.74 26.67 20.97
CA ARG A 57 9.82 25.70 20.94
C ARG A 57 9.29 24.33 20.60
N PHE A 58 10.07 23.58 19.82
CA PHE A 58 9.79 22.18 19.54
C PHE A 58 10.83 21.29 20.19
N SER A 59 10.37 20.24 20.83
CA SER A 59 11.21 19.19 21.40
C SER A 59 10.95 17.88 20.66
N PHE A 60 11.98 17.27 20.10
CA PHE A 60 11.91 15.99 19.38
C PHE A 60 12.65 14.92 20.17
N ALA A 61 11.91 14.01 20.78
CA ALA A 61 12.45 12.87 21.52
C ALA A 61 12.48 11.62 20.63
N PHE A 62 13.60 10.90 20.64
CA PHE A 62 13.78 9.71 19.80
C PHE A 62 13.41 8.44 20.56
N PHE A 63 12.64 7.58 19.91
CA PHE A 63 12.22 6.27 20.43
C PHE A 63 12.62 5.16 19.45
N PRO A 64 13.92 4.84 19.32
CA PRO A 64 14.40 3.82 18.39
C PRO A 64 14.03 2.39 18.82
N GLY A 65 13.63 1.57 17.86
CA GLY A 65 13.16 0.19 18.03
C GLY A 65 11.70 0.13 18.51
N PHE A 66 10.78 -0.21 17.60
CA PHE A 66 9.38 -0.45 17.96
C PHE A 66 9.24 -1.56 19.02
N GLY A 67 8.28 -1.39 19.93
CA GLY A 67 8.00 -2.36 21.01
C GLY A 67 8.98 -2.35 22.19
N ARG A 68 10.01 -1.49 22.18
CA ARG A 68 10.97 -1.35 23.30
C ARG A 68 10.55 -0.36 24.40
N TRP A 69 9.49 0.38 24.15
CA TRP A 69 9.08 1.53 24.96
C TRP A 69 7.74 1.26 25.63
N ASN A 70 7.49 1.92 26.75
CA ASN A 70 6.25 1.74 27.53
C ASN A 70 4.98 2.23 26.82
N THR A 71 5.13 2.84 25.64
CA THR A 71 4.03 3.30 24.80
C THR A 71 3.98 2.47 23.53
N ASP A 72 2.83 1.84 23.26
CA ASP A 72 2.59 1.13 22.01
C ASP A 72 2.08 2.09 20.94
N VAL A 73 3.00 2.83 20.31
CA VAL A 73 2.66 3.78 19.24
C VAL A 73 1.95 3.10 18.08
N LEU A 74 2.10 1.79 17.86
CA LEU A 74 1.52 1.08 16.71
C LEU A 74 0.09 0.59 16.98
N GLN A 75 -0.48 0.86 18.15
CA GLN A 75 -1.83 0.42 18.48
C GLN A 75 -2.87 0.85 17.42
N PHE A 76 -2.71 2.03 16.81
CA PHE A 76 -3.61 2.55 15.77
C PHE A 76 -3.65 1.68 14.50
N VAL A 77 -2.54 1.05 14.10
CA VAL A 77 -2.52 0.13 12.95
C VAL A 77 -2.91 -1.31 13.32
N ARG A 78 -2.66 -1.74 14.56
CA ARG A 78 -3.07 -3.09 14.98
C ARG A 78 -4.59 -3.27 14.95
N GLY A 79 -5.35 -2.20 15.21
CA GLY A 79 -6.81 -2.19 15.09
C GLY A 79 -7.34 -2.46 13.68
N VAL A 80 -6.51 -2.33 12.64
CA VAL A 80 -6.90 -2.61 11.25
C VAL A 80 -6.39 -3.96 10.73
N GLY A 81 -5.79 -4.77 11.61
CA GLY A 81 -5.44 -6.18 11.34
C GLY A 81 -4.05 -6.43 10.77
N LEU A 82 -3.23 -5.40 10.55
CA LEU A 82 -1.83 -5.53 10.11
C LEU A 82 -0.89 -4.91 11.15
N ARG A 83 0.19 -5.61 11.52
CA ARG A 83 1.07 -5.18 12.63
C ARG A 83 2.43 -4.66 12.19
N GLU A 84 2.73 -4.69 10.90
CA GLU A 84 4.03 -4.24 10.40
C GLU A 84 4.26 -2.75 10.66
N ALA A 85 5.35 -2.44 11.37
CA ALA A 85 5.77 -1.07 11.64
C ALA A 85 6.37 -0.40 10.40
N PRO A 86 6.11 0.90 10.15
CA PRO A 86 6.88 1.68 9.19
C PRO A 86 8.30 1.91 9.70
N ASP A 87 9.16 2.56 8.91
CA ASP A 87 10.48 2.96 9.43
C ASP A 87 10.36 4.02 10.51
N ILE A 88 9.37 4.93 10.40
CA ILE A 88 9.13 6.03 11.33
C ILE A 88 7.64 6.28 11.55
N VAL A 89 7.25 6.57 12.80
CA VAL A 89 6.02 7.25 13.20
C VAL A 89 6.38 8.54 13.91
N ILE A 90 5.90 9.67 13.40
CA ILE A 90 5.96 10.97 14.05
C ILE A 90 4.68 11.13 14.86
N ALA A 91 4.79 11.42 16.15
CA ALA A 91 3.66 11.66 17.03
C ALA A 91 3.83 12.96 17.81
N GLU A 92 2.74 13.63 18.14
CA GLU A 92 2.73 14.79 19.05
C GLU A 92 2.22 14.35 20.42
N VAL A 93 2.86 14.86 21.48
CA VAL A 93 2.42 14.63 22.85
C VAL A 93 1.39 15.69 23.21
N ILE A 94 0.13 15.27 23.32
CA ILE A 94 -1.00 16.11 23.69
C ILE A 94 -1.60 15.55 24.97
N ALA A 95 -1.68 16.39 26.02
CA ALA A 95 -2.20 16.01 27.34
C ALA A 95 -1.58 14.70 27.91
N GLY A 96 -0.30 14.46 27.63
CA GLY A 96 0.44 13.28 28.08
C GLY A 96 0.26 12.02 27.21
N SER A 97 -0.56 12.08 26.16
CA SER A 97 -0.73 10.99 25.19
C SER A 97 0.00 11.28 23.89
N SER A 98 0.62 10.26 23.28
CA SER A 98 1.26 10.38 21.97
C SER A 98 0.25 10.13 20.86
N LYS A 99 -0.13 11.18 20.13
CA LYS A 99 -1.03 11.11 18.98
C LYS A 99 -0.20 10.99 17.68
N PRO A 100 -0.33 9.90 16.91
CA PRO A 100 0.33 9.78 15.61
C PRO A 100 -0.10 10.92 14.66
N LEU A 101 0.87 11.56 14.02
CA LEU A 101 0.66 12.62 13.03
C LEU A 101 0.89 12.11 11.61
N MET A 102 1.96 11.34 11.40
CA MET A 102 2.29 10.74 10.11
C MET A 102 3.30 9.62 10.28
N SER A 103 3.43 8.79 9.25
CA SER A 103 4.42 7.73 9.16
C SER A 103 5.23 7.85 7.87
N VAL A 104 6.50 7.43 7.95
CA VAL A 104 7.43 7.49 6.82
C VAL A 104 8.09 6.13 6.66
N GLU A 105 8.19 5.71 5.42
CA GLU A 105 8.91 4.52 4.98
C GLU A 105 9.97 4.94 3.98
N TYR A 106 11.20 4.49 4.18
CA TYR A 106 12.34 4.78 3.33
C TYR A 106 12.74 3.56 2.50
N SER A 107 13.10 3.78 1.24
CA SER A 107 13.69 2.74 0.40
C SER A 107 14.71 3.29 -0.58
N GLY A 108 15.98 2.92 -0.35
CA GLY A 108 17.05 3.06 -1.33
C GLY A 108 17.21 1.85 -2.26
N ALA A 109 16.40 0.80 -2.07
CA ALA A 109 16.49 -0.41 -2.88
C ALA A 109 15.91 -0.17 -4.29
N LEU A 110 16.55 -0.75 -5.31
CA LEU A 110 15.99 -0.77 -6.66
C LEU A 110 14.60 -1.40 -6.64
N ALA A 111 13.60 -0.66 -7.12
CA ALA A 111 12.20 -1.08 -7.15
C ALA A 111 11.98 -2.15 -8.24
N ALA A 112 12.45 -3.37 -8.01
CA ALA A 112 12.45 -4.45 -8.99
C ALA A 112 11.79 -5.73 -8.48
N GLY A 113 10.87 -6.29 -9.28
CA GLY A 113 10.24 -7.58 -9.04
C GLY A 113 9.39 -7.61 -7.76
N ASN A 114 9.41 -8.75 -7.06
CA ASN A 114 8.51 -9.00 -5.93
C ASN A 114 8.80 -8.13 -4.69
N GLN A 115 9.83 -7.28 -4.72
CA GLN A 115 10.12 -6.31 -3.65
C GLN A 115 9.21 -5.07 -3.75
N ALA A 116 8.67 -4.77 -4.94
CA ALA A 116 7.96 -3.52 -5.17
C ALA A 116 6.68 -3.36 -4.34
N TRP A 117 5.97 -4.45 -4.05
CA TRP A 117 4.68 -4.43 -3.34
C TRP A 117 4.76 -4.86 -1.87
N GLN A 118 5.96 -5.12 -1.32
CA GLN A 118 6.10 -5.58 0.08
C GLN A 118 5.61 -4.55 1.11
N ARG A 119 5.64 -3.28 0.73
CA ARG A 119 5.24 -2.15 1.57
C ARG A 119 3.74 -1.86 1.56
N SER A 120 3.00 -2.53 0.68
CA SER A 120 1.56 -2.30 0.53
C SER A 120 0.78 -2.64 1.79
N GLY A 121 1.24 -3.61 2.60
CA GLY A 121 0.63 -3.91 3.90
C GLY A 121 0.70 -2.71 4.85
N ARG A 122 1.86 -2.08 4.96
CA ARG A 122 2.05 -0.89 5.81
C ARG A 122 1.26 0.30 5.29
N ALA A 123 1.35 0.59 3.99
CA ALA A 123 0.57 1.65 3.36
C ALA A 123 -0.94 1.46 3.55
N TYR A 124 -1.43 0.24 3.33
CA TYR A 124 -2.83 -0.12 3.54
C TYR A 124 -3.26 0.17 4.98
N ALA A 125 -2.50 -0.34 5.96
CA ALA A 125 -2.82 -0.23 7.37
C ALA A 125 -2.92 1.22 7.85
N HIS A 126 -1.94 2.05 7.47
CA HIS A 126 -1.89 3.46 7.89
C HIS A 126 -3.02 4.27 7.26
N GLY A 127 -3.32 4.04 5.97
CA GLY A 127 -4.48 4.67 5.33
C GLY A 127 -5.79 4.27 6.00
N ARG A 128 -5.98 2.98 6.33
CA ARG A 128 -7.18 2.51 7.05
C ARG A 128 -7.30 3.15 8.43
N ALA A 129 -6.18 3.39 9.11
CA ALA A 129 -6.14 4.07 10.39
C ALA A 129 -6.16 5.61 10.28
N ARG A 130 -6.30 6.17 9.06
CA ARG A 130 -6.29 7.61 8.76
C ARG A 130 -5.07 8.36 9.29
N VAL A 131 -3.91 7.69 9.24
CA VAL A 131 -2.62 8.32 9.52
C VAL A 131 -1.88 8.49 8.19
N PRO A 132 -1.48 9.71 7.82
CA PRO A 132 -0.67 9.96 6.63
C PRO A 132 0.55 9.03 6.57
N TYR A 133 0.81 8.47 5.39
CA TYR A 133 1.91 7.53 5.14
C TYR A 133 2.66 7.94 3.87
N LEU A 134 3.94 8.30 4.03
CA LEU A 134 4.81 8.68 2.93
C LEU A 134 5.83 7.58 2.65
N TYR A 135 5.81 7.05 1.42
CA TYR A 135 6.81 6.09 0.96
C TYR A 135 7.91 6.79 0.17
N VAL A 136 8.96 7.22 0.86
CA VAL A 136 10.12 7.89 0.27
C VAL A 136 11.01 6.86 -0.42
N THR A 137 10.96 6.82 -1.74
CA THR A 137 11.66 5.81 -2.54
C THR A 137 12.56 6.44 -3.58
N GLU A 138 13.78 5.92 -3.66
CA GLU A 138 14.75 6.35 -4.68
C GLU A 138 14.38 5.83 -6.07
N ILE A 139 14.51 6.68 -7.09
CA ILE A 139 14.28 6.31 -8.49
C ILE A 139 15.49 6.55 -9.38
N GLY A 140 15.57 5.77 -10.46
CA GLY A 140 16.59 5.87 -11.49
C GLY A 140 17.96 5.28 -11.11
N GLY A 141 17.99 4.45 -10.07
CA GLY A 141 19.10 3.54 -9.83
C GLY A 141 19.23 2.48 -10.96
N GLN A 142 20.43 1.95 -11.13
CA GLN A 142 20.75 1.02 -12.21
C GLN A 142 21.25 -0.31 -11.67
N GLU A 143 20.81 -1.40 -12.29
CA GLU A 143 21.39 -2.72 -12.03
C GLU A 143 22.82 -2.75 -12.56
N LEU A 144 23.73 -3.25 -11.73
CA LEU A 144 25.12 -3.44 -12.10
C LEU A 144 25.34 -4.91 -12.50
N GLY A 145 26.05 -5.12 -13.61
CA GLY A 145 26.52 -6.43 -14.02
C GLY A 145 27.62 -6.94 -13.10
N VAL A 146 28.07 -8.17 -13.36
CA VAL A 146 29.14 -8.84 -12.58
C VAL A 146 30.43 -8.01 -12.57
N GLN A 147 30.69 -7.25 -13.65
CA GLN A 147 31.85 -6.37 -13.77
C GLN A 147 31.56 -4.92 -13.32
N ARG A 148 30.43 -4.69 -12.63
CA ARG A 148 29.91 -3.37 -12.24
C ARG A 148 29.61 -2.42 -13.41
N ASP A 149 29.44 -2.98 -14.60
CA ASP A 149 28.90 -2.30 -15.78
C ASP A 149 27.40 -2.02 -15.60
N ARG A 150 26.92 -0.90 -16.11
CA ARG A 150 25.50 -0.50 -16.00
C ARG A 150 24.66 -1.29 -16.99
N ARG A 151 23.62 -2.01 -16.52
CA ARG A 151 22.75 -2.82 -17.38
C ARG A 151 21.44 -2.14 -17.74
N ALA A 152 20.56 -1.96 -16.77
CA ALA A 152 19.23 -1.41 -17.00
C ALA A 152 18.72 -0.69 -15.76
N SER A 153 17.96 0.39 -15.98
CA SER A 153 17.14 0.97 -14.92
C SER A 153 15.96 0.04 -14.63
N ARG A 154 15.64 -0.16 -13.35
CA ARG A 154 14.46 -0.95 -12.96
C ARG A 154 13.46 -0.06 -12.24
N TYR A 155 12.23 -0.11 -12.74
CA TYR A 155 11.07 0.57 -12.18
C TYR A 155 10.07 -0.47 -11.68
N PRO A 156 9.23 -0.12 -10.69
CA PRO A 156 8.16 -1.01 -10.26
C PRO A 156 7.16 -1.20 -11.41
N ASN A 157 6.28 -2.19 -11.29
CA ASN A 157 5.10 -2.22 -12.14
C ASN A 157 4.28 -0.93 -11.89
N PRO A 158 3.77 -0.22 -12.92
CA PRO A 158 3.04 1.03 -12.73
C PRO A 158 1.82 0.92 -11.78
N ALA A 159 1.23 -0.27 -11.69
CA ALA A 159 0.15 -0.55 -10.76
C ALA A 159 0.54 -0.36 -9.29
N VAL A 160 1.82 -0.56 -8.93
CA VAL A 160 2.28 -0.41 -7.55
C VAL A 160 2.13 1.04 -7.09
N PRO A 161 2.79 2.06 -7.67
CA PRO A 161 2.56 3.45 -7.28
C PRO A 161 1.12 3.90 -7.54
N PHE A 162 0.43 3.38 -8.56
CA PHE A 162 -0.97 3.73 -8.78
C PHE A 162 -1.89 3.25 -7.64
N SER A 163 -1.61 2.10 -7.02
CA SER A 163 -2.40 1.61 -5.88
C SER A 163 -2.38 2.55 -4.67
N TYR A 164 -1.33 3.36 -4.52
CA TYR A 164 -1.26 4.38 -3.48
C TYR A 164 -2.22 5.54 -3.77
N LEU A 165 -2.44 5.90 -5.04
CA LEU A 165 -3.45 6.88 -5.44
C LEU A 165 -4.88 6.37 -5.17
N CYS A 166 -5.15 5.12 -5.56
CA CYS A 166 -6.42 4.44 -5.27
C CYS A 166 -6.69 4.41 -3.77
N HIS A 167 -5.70 3.96 -2.99
CA HIS A 167 -5.84 3.84 -1.54
C HIS A 167 -5.94 5.19 -0.84
N SER A 168 -5.19 6.21 -1.27
CA SER A 168 -5.30 7.55 -0.70
C SER A 168 -6.72 8.11 -0.84
N THR A 169 -7.30 7.91 -2.02
CA THR A 169 -8.65 8.39 -2.33
C THR A 169 -9.72 7.62 -1.57
N THR A 170 -9.62 6.29 -1.51
CA THR A 170 -10.62 5.44 -0.83
C THR A 170 -10.54 5.53 0.69
N SER A 171 -9.33 5.61 1.26
CA SER A 171 -9.12 5.74 2.70
C SER A 171 -9.31 7.18 3.23
N ARG A 172 -9.33 8.18 2.33
CA ARG A 172 -9.36 9.61 2.66
C ARG A 172 -8.20 10.00 3.58
N SER A 173 -7.02 9.48 3.26
CA SER A 173 -5.77 9.72 3.98
C SER A 173 -4.64 9.80 2.96
N VAL A 174 -3.64 10.65 3.22
CA VAL A 174 -2.47 10.76 2.35
C VAL A 174 -1.65 9.48 2.45
N VAL A 175 -1.63 8.66 1.41
CA VAL A 175 -0.84 7.43 1.36
C VAL A 175 -0.12 7.42 0.03
N LEU A 176 1.01 8.14 -0.07
CA LEU A 176 1.65 8.45 -1.35
C LEU A 176 3.14 8.10 -1.35
N PRO A 177 3.66 7.55 -2.46
CA PRO A 177 5.09 7.50 -2.67
C PRO A 177 5.63 8.90 -2.96
N VAL A 178 6.81 9.19 -2.41
CA VAL A 178 7.61 10.36 -2.73
C VAL A 178 8.86 9.87 -3.45
N PHE A 179 9.03 10.28 -4.70
CA PHE A 179 10.20 9.89 -5.47
C PHE A 179 11.36 10.85 -5.23
N VAL A 180 12.50 10.30 -4.84
CA VAL A 180 13.75 11.05 -4.65
C VAL A 180 14.81 10.50 -5.60
N PRO A 181 15.80 11.30 -6.04
CA PRO A 181 16.79 10.82 -6.98
C PRO A 181 17.71 9.81 -6.30
N ASN A 182 17.92 8.64 -6.91
CA ASN A 182 18.97 7.73 -6.48
C ASN A 182 20.34 8.42 -6.61
N PRO A 183 21.30 8.23 -5.69
CA PRO A 183 22.63 8.86 -5.79
C PRO A 183 23.38 8.52 -7.09
N GLY A 184 23.09 7.38 -7.71
CA GLY A 184 23.67 6.96 -8.99
C GLY A 184 22.97 7.50 -10.24
N LEU A 185 21.97 8.37 -10.10
CA LEU A 185 21.18 8.90 -11.21
C LEU A 185 22.02 9.75 -12.17
N THR A 186 21.96 9.46 -13.46
CA THR A 186 22.66 10.23 -14.50
C THR A 186 22.00 11.58 -14.76
N ALA A 187 22.71 12.51 -15.41
CA ALA A 187 22.14 13.79 -15.83
C ALA A 187 20.90 13.63 -16.73
N GLU A 188 20.95 12.70 -17.68
CA GLU A 188 19.80 12.34 -18.54
C GLU A 188 18.63 11.80 -17.71
N GLY A 189 18.89 10.92 -16.74
CA GLY A 189 17.87 10.41 -15.84
C GLY A 189 17.25 11.51 -14.97
N ARG A 190 18.07 12.43 -14.48
CA ARG A 190 17.62 13.61 -13.71
C ARG A 190 16.72 14.50 -14.57
N ALA A 191 17.07 14.75 -15.83
CA ALA A 191 16.21 15.50 -16.75
C ALA A 191 14.89 14.76 -17.02
N ARG A 192 14.94 13.43 -17.26
CA ARG A 192 13.75 12.60 -17.49
C ARG A 192 12.78 12.62 -16.31
N PHE A 193 13.28 12.59 -15.07
CA PHE A 193 12.46 12.49 -13.87
C PHE A 193 12.23 13.82 -13.14
N ALA A 194 12.74 14.94 -13.65
CA ALA A 194 12.63 16.24 -12.99
C ALA A 194 11.19 16.60 -12.58
N GLY A 195 10.21 16.30 -13.43
CA GLY A 195 8.79 16.57 -13.16
C GLY A 195 8.13 15.68 -12.11
N VAL A 196 8.77 14.60 -11.66
CA VAL A 196 8.20 13.63 -10.72
C VAL A 196 8.96 13.49 -9.41
N LEU A 197 10.14 14.12 -9.29
CA LEU A 197 10.87 14.18 -8.02
C LEU A 197 10.10 15.05 -7.03
N GLY A 198 9.92 14.56 -5.80
CA GLY A 198 9.01 15.12 -4.79
C GLY A 198 9.67 15.62 -3.52
N GLU A 199 10.97 15.93 -3.53
CA GLU A 199 11.70 16.35 -2.32
C GLU A 199 11.11 17.64 -1.71
N GLU A 200 10.76 18.61 -2.55
CA GLU A 200 10.16 19.88 -2.11
C GLU A 200 8.76 19.67 -1.51
N GLU A 201 7.92 18.85 -2.14
CA GLU A 201 6.58 18.55 -1.60
C GLU A 201 6.65 17.71 -0.32
N LEU A 202 7.64 16.83 -0.18
CA LEU A 202 7.88 16.10 1.07
C LEU A 202 8.20 17.08 2.21
N GLU A 203 9.13 18.00 2.00
CA GLU A 203 9.47 19.01 3.00
C GLU A 203 8.27 19.90 3.32
N GLY A 204 7.54 20.36 2.30
CA GLY A 204 6.34 21.16 2.47
C GLY A 204 5.27 20.44 3.29
N LEU A 205 5.04 19.15 3.01
CA LEU A 205 4.04 18.35 3.71
C LEU A 205 4.44 18.07 5.16
N VAL A 206 5.71 17.74 5.41
CA VAL A 206 6.25 17.60 6.77
C VAL A 206 6.10 18.91 7.54
N ARG A 207 6.41 20.05 6.93
CA ARG A 207 6.22 21.37 7.54
C ARG A 207 4.75 21.58 7.90
N ALA A 208 3.84 21.39 6.94
CA ALA A 208 2.41 21.59 7.16
C ALA A 208 1.88 20.73 8.31
N ILE A 209 2.26 19.45 8.37
CA ILE A 209 1.84 18.53 9.43
C ILE A 209 2.40 18.97 10.80
N ILE A 210 3.70 19.26 10.89
CA ILE A 210 4.34 19.68 12.16
C ILE A 210 3.74 21.01 12.65
N LEU A 211 3.49 21.96 11.77
CA LEU A 211 2.91 23.25 12.11
C LEU A 211 1.38 23.24 12.19
N SER A 212 0.73 22.10 11.92
CA SER A 212 -0.73 21.96 11.87
C SER A 212 -1.41 22.92 10.88
N GLU A 213 -0.77 23.14 9.74
CA GLU A 213 -1.25 23.93 8.61
C GLU A 213 -1.96 23.04 7.57
N ASP A 214 -2.64 23.68 6.63
CA ASP A 214 -3.30 23.02 5.50
C ASP A 214 -2.28 22.42 4.52
N SER A 215 -2.54 21.18 4.08
CA SER A 215 -1.65 20.43 3.18
C SER A 215 -2.29 20.05 1.83
N ASP A 216 -3.55 20.41 1.58
CA ASP A 216 -4.34 19.94 0.44
C ASP A 216 -3.63 20.15 -0.92
N LEU A 217 -3.04 21.34 -1.12
CA LEU A 217 -2.32 21.65 -2.36
C LEU A 217 -1.07 20.78 -2.55
N LEU A 218 -0.33 20.51 -1.48
CA LEU A 218 0.88 19.69 -1.49
C LEU A 218 0.52 18.23 -1.77
N GLU A 219 -0.58 17.74 -1.20
CA GLU A 219 -1.12 16.42 -1.45
C GLU A 219 -1.55 16.23 -2.91
N GLU A 220 -2.21 17.25 -3.49
CA GLU A 220 -2.59 17.25 -4.91
C GLU A 220 -1.36 17.27 -5.83
N LEU A 221 -0.37 18.10 -5.52
CA LEU A 221 0.90 18.15 -6.26
C LEU A 221 1.62 16.80 -6.23
N LEU A 222 1.74 16.20 -5.05
CA LEU A 222 2.39 14.90 -4.90
C LEU A 222 1.61 13.81 -5.65
N SER A 223 0.29 13.79 -5.55
CA SER A 223 -0.56 12.84 -6.29
C SER A 223 -0.37 12.94 -7.80
N ARG A 224 -0.28 14.17 -8.33
CA ARG A 224 0.03 14.41 -9.76
C ARG A 224 1.43 13.90 -10.13
N LYS A 225 2.44 14.15 -9.30
CA LYS A 225 3.80 13.61 -9.53
C LYS A 225 3.81 12.09 -9.56
N VAL A 226 3.01 11.44 -8.71
CA VAL A 226 2.85 9.97 -8.71
C VAL A 226 2.20 9.48 -9.99
N LEU A 227 1.12 10.13 -10.44
CA LEU A 227 0.46 9.80 -11.71
C LEU A 227 1.40 9.98 -12.91
N GLU A 228 2.13 11.09 -12.96
CA GLU A 228 3.09 11.34 -14.04
C GLU A 228 4.23 10.33 -14.02
N PHE A 229 4.68 9.87 -12.85
CA PHE A 229 5.63 8.77 -12.77
C PHE A 229 5.04 7.49 -13.35
N VAL A 230 3.82 7.11 -12.95
CA VAL A 230 3.08 5.94 -13.47
C VAL A 230 3.01 5.99 -15.01
N ALA A 231 2.62 7.13 -15.58
CA ALA A 231 2.57 7.36 -17.02
C ALA A 231 3.96 7.16 -17.66
N LEU A 232 4.99 7.87 -17.17
CA LEU A 232 6.37 7.81 -17.69
C LEU A 232 6.96 6.40 -17.73
N ILE A 233 6.68 5.56 -16.72
CA ILE A 233 7.19 4.19 -16.68
C ILE A 233 6.31 3.22 -17.48
N SER A 234 5.03 3.55 -17.69
CA SER A 234 4.13 2.75 -18.53
C SER A 234 4.47 2.82 -20.02
N ASP A 235 4.86 3.99 -20.54
CA ASP A 235 5.25 4.16 -21.95
C ASP A 235 6.55 3.43 -22.31
N SER A 236 7.39 3.13 -21.31
CA SER A 236 8.58 2.32 -21.49
C SER A 236 8.30 0.81 -21.58
N SER A 237 7.04 0.38 -21.38
CA SER A 237 6.63 -1.01 -21.45
C SER A 237 6.46 -1.48 -22.90
N THR A 238 7.47 -2.16 -23.42
CA THR A 238 7.60 -2.54 -24.84
C THR A 238 6.62 -3.59 -25.37
N ARG A 239 5.60 -4.01 -24.62
CA ARG A 239 4.76 -5.18 -24.98
C ARG A 239 3.26 -4.95 -25.08
N GLY A 240 2.72 -3.76 -24.81
CA GLY A 240 1.28 -3.51 -24.91
C GLY A 240 0.41 -4.42 -24.01
N ARG A 241 1.01 -5.00 -22.96
CA ARG A 241 0.39 -5.95 -22.02
C ARG A 241 -0.04 -5.29 -20.71
N THR A 242 -0.13 -3.96 -20.72
CA THR A 242 -0.45 -3.08 -19.58
C THR A 242 -1.21 -1.87 -20.09
N LEU A 243 -1.86 -1.14 -19.18
CA LEU A 243 -2.44 0.17 -19.50
C LEU A 243 -1.37 1.15 -19.99
N LYS A 244 -1.74 1.98 -20.97
CA LYS A 244 -0.94 3.08 -21.52
C LYS A 244 -1.06 4.34 -20.66
N SER A 245 -0.17 5.32 -20.88
CA SER A 245 -0.17 6.60 -20.15
C SER A 245 -1.53 7.30 -20.07
N GLU A 246 -2.24 7.45 -21.19
CA GLU A 246 -3.57 8.09 -21.21
C GLU A 246 -4.58 7.28 -20.38
N GLN A 247 -4.55 5.94 -20.48
CA GLN A 247 -5.44 5.08 -19.71
C GLN A 247 -5.20 5.17 -18.20
N TRP A 248 -3.95 5.40 -17.77
CA TRP A 248 -3.66 5.66 -16.35
C TRP A 248 -4.21 7.01 -15.88
N ARG A 249 -4.18 8.04 -16.74
CA ARG A 249 -4.77 9.34 -16.42
C ARG A 249 -6.30 9.26 -16.35
N ASP A 250 -6.94 8.60 -17.30
CA ASP A 250 -8.39 8.35 -17.25
C ASP A 250 -8.78 7.54 -16.01
N ALA A 251 -7.99 6.52 -15.65
CA ALA A 251 -8.19 5.74 -14.44
C ALA A 251 -8.08 6.60 -13.17
N TYR A 252 -7.17 7.57 -13.14
CA TYR A 252 -7.02 8.51 -12.02
C TYR A 252 -8.24 9.43 -11.89
N GLU A 253 -8.79 9.91 -13.01
CA GLU A 253 -10.03 10.66 -13.00
C GLU A 253 -11.21 9.81 -12.49
N ALA A 254 -11.28 8.55 -12.90
CA ALA A 254 -12.34 7.63 -12.46
C ALA A 254 -12.31 7.40 -10.95
N ILE A 255 -11.14 7.16 -10.33
CA ILE A 255 -11.06 6.98 -8.86
C ILE A 255 -11.41 8.26 -8.09
N ALA A 256 -11.22 9.43 -8.69
CA ALA A 256 -11.62 10.68 -8.06
C ALA A 256 -13.15 10.82 -7.98
N ILE A 257 -13.90 10.19 -8.89
CA ILE A 257 -15.37 10.28 -8.95
C ILE A 257 -16.03 9.32 -7.97
N ASP A 258 -15.60 8.05 -7.97
CA ASP A 258 -16.22 6.99 -7.18
C ASP A 258 -15.16 6.09 -6.52
N HIS A 259 -15.50 5.55 -5.34
CA HIS A 259 -14.70 4.60 -4.59
C HIS A 259 -14.44 3.29 -5.35
N ASN A 260 -15.31 2.91 -6.30
CA ASN A 260 -15.10 1.79 -7.23
C ASN A 260 -14.58 2.21 -8.60
N GLY A 261 -14.29 3.50 -8.79
CA GLY A 261 -14.05 4.07 -10.11
C GLY A 261 -12.93 3.39 -10.90
N PHE A 262 -11.92 2.82 -10.23
CA PHE A 262 -10.88 2.05 -10.92
C PHE A 262 -11.42 0.75 -11.54
N VAL A 263 -12.18 -0.03 -10.77
CA VAL A 263 -12.75 -1.30 -11.23
C VAL A 263 -13.73 -1.06 -12.36
N ASP A 264 -14.60 -0.06 -12.19
CA ASP A 264 -15.59 0.30 -13.20
C ASP A 264 -14.92 0.79 -14.48
N TYR A 265 -13.92 1.66 -14.36
CA TYR A 265 -13.09 2.10 -15.48
C TYR A 265 -12.50 0.91 -16.24
N LEU A 266 -11.87 -0.03 -15.52
CA LEU A 266 -11.29 -1.20 -16.17
C LEU A 266 -12.34 -1.97 -16.96
N LEU A 267 -13.55 -2.16 -16.43
CA LEU A 267 -14.62 -2.89 -17.10
C LEU A 267 -15.09 -2.20 -18.40
N THR A 268 -14.90 -0.89 -18.56
CA THR A 268 -15.18 -0.19 -19.83
C THR A 268 -14.06 -0.30 -20.86
N GLN A 269 -12.85 -0.69 -20.44
CA GLN A 269 -11.69 -0.82 -21.33
C GLN A 269 -11.62 -2.18 -22.02
N GLU A 270 -10.86 -2.24 -23.12
CA GLU A 270 -10.52 -3.50 -23.77
C GLU A 270 -9.92 -4.51 -22.76
N ARG A 271 -10.34 -5.76 -22.87
CA ARG A 271 -9.92 -6.82 -21.97
C ARG A 271 -8.42 -7.09 -22.11
N ILE A 272 -7.65 -6.72 -21.09
CA ILE A 272 -6.30 -7.25 -20.90
C ILE A 272 -6.43 -8.74 -20.57
N ARG A 273 -5.89 -9.62 -21.41
CA ARG A 273 -5.86 -11.06 -21.11
C ARG A 273 -5.03 -11.30 -19.86
N TRP A 274 -5.55 -12.10 -18.93
CA TRP A 274 -4.80 -12.52 -17.76
C TRP A 274 -4.21 -13.91 -17.95
N SER A 275 -2.96 -14.09 -17.55
CA SER A 275 -2.37 -15.41 -17.39
C SER A 275 -1.37 -15.43 -16.25
N LYS A 276 -1.42 -16.50 -15.45
CA LYS A 276 -0.44 -16.73 -14.38
C LYS A 276 0.37 -17.98 -14.69
N ARG A 277 1.69 -17.82 -14.79
CA ARG A 277 2.60 -18.95 -14.94
C ARG A 277 2.93 -19.52 -13.57
N ILE A 278 2.75 -20.84 -13.42
CA ILE A 278 3.23 -21.58 -12.26
C ILE A 278 4.65 -22.06 -12.56
N SER A 279 5.55 -21.94 -11.58
CA SER A 279 6.89 -22.52 -11.68
C SER A 279 6.82 -24.02 -11.88
N ALA A 280 7.60 -24.57 -12.81
CA ALA A 280 7.68 -26.02 -13.04
C ALA A 280 8.15 -26.81 -11.82
N LYS A 281 8.81 -26.14 -10.86
CA LYS A 281 9.29 -26.73 -9.60
C LYS A 281 8.25 -26.75 -8.48
N LEU A 282 7.11 -26.08 -8.66
CA LEU A 282 6.07 -26.01 -7.64
C LEU A 282 5.09 -27.15 -7.82
N ASP A 283 4.93 -27.95 -6.78
CA ASP A 283 3.93 -29.00 -6.76
C ASP A 283 2.53 -28.39 -6.59
N VAL A 284 1.61 -28.78 -7.48
CA VAL A 284 0.26 -28.22 -7.58
C VAL A 284 -0.71 -29.27 -8.05
N THR A 285 -1.95 -29.21 -7.57
CA THR A 285 -2.99 -30.19 -7.95
C THR A 285 -3.45 -29.98 -9.40
N SER A 286 -4.05 -31.02 -9.99
CA SER A 286 -4.73 -30.91 -11.28
C SER A 286 -5.95 -29.98 -11.22
N ARG A 287 -6.65 -29.94 -10.07
CA ARG A 287 -7.77 -29.02 -9.81
C ARG A 287 -7.33 -27.58 -9.92
N LEU A 288 -6.23 -27.19 -9.27
CA LEU A 288 -5.68 -25.84 -9.38
C LEU A 288 -5.39 -25.46 -10.83
N ARG A 289 -4.75 -26.35 -11.61
CA ARG A 289 -4.45 -26.06 -13.03
C ARG A 289 -5.73 -25.78 -13.82
N ARG A 290 -6.80 -26.55 -13.57
CA ARG A 290 -8.10 -26.36 -14.19
C ARG A 290 -8.78 -25.07 -13.72
N LEU A 291 -8.71 -24.76 -12.43
CA LEU A 291 -9.24 -23.52 -11.86
C LEU A 291 -8.53 -22.28 -12.43
N LEU A 292 -7.19 -22.32 -12.53
CA LEU A 292 -6.40 -21.25 -13.15
C LEU A 292 -6.73 -21.06 -14.62
N ALA A 293 -6.93 -22.15 -15.38
CA ALA A 293 -7.35 -22.06 -16.77
C ALA A 293 -8.71 -21.37 -16.90
N LYS A 294 -9.66 -21.69 -16.01
CA LYS A 294 -10.99 -21.06 -15.98
C LYS A 294 -10.95 -19.60 -15.56
N ALA A 295 -10.09 -19.25 -14.59
CA ALA A 295 -9.84 -17.87 -14.26
C ALA A 295 -9.15 -17.09 -15.39
N ALA A 296 -8.29 -17.72 -16.20
CA ALA A 296 -7.71 -17.09 -17.39
C ALA A 296 -8.73 -16.94 -18.54
N GLU A 297 -9.66 -17.88 -18.68
CA GLU A 297 -10.73 -17.83 -19.68
C GLU A 297 -11.69 -16.66 -19.45
N HIS A 298 -12.08 -16.42 -18.20
CA HIS A 298 -13.08 -15.41 -17.86
C HIS A 298 -12.50 -14.13 -17.22
N GLY A 299 -11.30 -14.20 -16.66
CA GLY A 299 -10.67 -13.09 -15.97
C GLY A 299 -9.95 -12.14 -16.91
N ARG A 300 -9.98 -10.86 -16.56
CA ARG A 300 -9.13 -9.83 -17.14
C ARG A 300 -7.97 -9.52 -16.20
N GLY A 301 -6.82 -9.18 -16.77
CA GLY A 301 -5.69 -8.71 -16.01
C GLY A 301 -6.07 -7.37 -15.39
N LEU A 302 -5.77 -7.17 -14.11
CA LEU A 302 -6.20 -5.95 -13.41
C LEU A 302 -5.55 -4.71 -14.06
N THR A 303 -4.23 -4.75 -14.22
CA THR A 303 -3.45 -3.69 -14.86
C THR A 303 -2.44 -4.23 -15.87
N SER A 304 -2.19 -5.55 -15.82
CA SER A 304 -1.30 -6.23 -16.73
C SER A 304 -1.64 -7.72 -16.84
N GLU A 305 -1.10 -8.37 -17.86
CA GLU A 305 -1.32 -9.80 -18.13
C GLU A 305 -0.84 -10.73 -17.01
N SER A 306 0.30 -10.43 -16.39
CA SER A 306 1.05 -11.41 -15.58
C SER A 306 1.09 -11.13 -14.07
N LEU A 307 0.45 -10.06 -13.60
CA LEU A 307 0.30 -9.87 -12.16
C LEU A 307 -0.53 -11.01 -11.55
N PRO A 308 -0.30 -11.37 -10.28
CA PRO A 308 -1.00 -12.46 -9.62
C PRO A 308 -2.44 -12.09 -9.23
N PHE A 309 -3.09 -11.21 -10.00
CA PHE A 309 -4.44 -10.73 -9.80
C PHE A 309 -5.22 -10.79 -11.10
N CYS A 310 -6.45 -11.28 -11.03
CA CYS A 310 -7.42 -11.09 -12.10
C CYS A 310 -8.71 -10.49 -11.56
N LEU A 311 -9.44 -9.83 -12.45
CA LEU A 311 -10.77 -9.31 -12.20
C LEU A 311 -11.78 -10.15 -12.99
N LEU A 312 -12.80 -10.63 -12.30
CA LEU A 312 -13.95 -11.32 -12.87
C LEU A 312 -15.14 -10.36 -12.84
N GLU A 313 -15.67 -10.04 -14.02
CA GLU A 313 -16.98 -9.41 -14.15
C GLU A 313 -18.11 -10.38 -13.75
N VAL A 314 -19.34 -9.90 -13.62
CA VAL A 314 -20.48 -10.69 -13.10
C VAL A 314 -20.61 -12.05 -13.78
N GLN A 315 -20.65 -12.11 -15.12
CA GLN A 315 -20.78 -13.38 -15.83
C GLN A 315 -19.55 -14.29 -15.64
N GLY A 316 -18.34 -13.71 -15.66
CA GLY A 316 -17.11 -14.46 -15.42
C GLY A 316 -17.03 -15.03 -14.01
N ARG A 317 -17.52 -14.28 -13.02
CA ARG A 317 -17.65 -14.69 -11.62
C ARG A 317 -18.64 -15.84 -11.47
N MET A 318 -19.78 -15.81 -12.17
CA MET A 318 -20.77 -16.90 -12.17
C MET A 318 -20.22 -18.20 -12.77
N ASN A 319 -19.49 -18.09 -13.88
CA ASN A 319 -18.84 -19.23 -14.52
C ASN A 319 -17.74 -19.81 -13.61
N PHE A 320 -16.95 -18.93 -12.98
CA PHE A 320 -15.93 -19.32 -12.01
C PHE A 320 -16.54 -20.03 -10.80
N ALA A 321 -17.65 -19.51 -10.24
CA ALA A 321 -18.36 -20.14 -9.12
C ALA A 321 -18.85 -21.55 -9.45
N SER A 322 -19.38 -21.75 -10.66
CA SER A 322 -19.84 -23.06 -11.13
C SER A 322 -18.68 -24.04 -11.25
N GLU A 323 -17.53 -23.58 -11.74
CA GLU A 323 -16.32 -24.40 -11.81
C GLU A 323 -15.80 -24.77 -10.40
N VAL A 324 -15.78 -23.81 -9.47
CA VAL A 324 -15.39 -24.06 -8.07
C VAL A 324 -16.30 -25.13 -7.45
N GLN A 325 -17.61 -25.06 -7.67
CA GLN A 325 -18.55 -26.06 -7.16
C GLN A 325 -18.27 -27.47 -7.72
N ILE A 326 -17.83 -27.58 -8.98
CA ILE A 326 -17.46 -28.86 -9.61
C ILE A 326 -16.14 -29.39 -9.05
N LEU A 327 -15.14 -28.53 -8.87
CA LEU A 327 -13.79 -28.92 -8.45
C LEU A 327 -13.69 -29.24 -6.95
N TYR A 328 -14.51 -28.61 -6.12
CA TYR A 328 -14.48 -28.73 -4.67
C TYR A 328 -15.86 -29.19 -4.15
N PRO A 329 -16.21 -30.48 -4.26
CA PRO A 329 -17.57 -30.98 -3.96
C PRO A 329 -18.00 -30.82 -2.49
N HIS A 330 -17.05 -30.61 -1.57
CA HIS A 330 -17.30 -30.39 -0.14
C HIS A 330 -17.29 -28.90 0.25
N ILE A 331 -17.19 -27.99 -0.72
CA ILE A 331 -17.24 -26.56 -0.44
C ILE A 331 -18.64 -26.16 0.05
N SER A 332 -18.70 -25.24 1.02
CA SER A 332 -19.99 -24.85 1.61
C SER A 332 -20.89 -24.11 0.62
N ASN A 333 -22.21 -24.36 0.70
CA ASN A 333 -23.20 -23.63 -0.10
C ASN A 333 -23.11 -22.12 0.11
N ARG A 334 -22.88 -21.69 1.36
CA ARG A 334 -22.70 -20.28 1.72
C ARG A 334 -21.53 -19.62 0.96
N PHE A 335 -20.41 -20.34 0.79
CA PHE A 335 -19.28 -19.84 0.01
C PHE A 335 -19.61 -19.73 -1.48
N ILE A 336 -20.33 -20.71 -2.04
CA ILE A 336 -20.78 -20.67 -3.44
C ILE A 336 -21.79 -19.53 -3.68
N GLU A 337 -22.74 -19.33 -2.77
CA GLU A 337 -23.67 -18.20 -2.80
C GLU A 337 -22.92 -16.87 -2.76
N TRP A 338 -21.91 -16.73 -1.88
CA TRP A 338 -21.04 -15.56 -1.88
C TRP A 338 -20.31 -15.40 -3.21
N LEU A 339 -19.79 -16.47 -3.81
CA LEU A 339 -19.15 -16.42 -5.11
C LEU A 339 -20.12 -16.04 -6.24
N ARG A 340 -21.43 -16.27 -6.10
CA ARG A 340 -22.46 -15.94 -7.10
C ARG A 340 -23.05 -14.53 -6.99
N LYS A 341 -22.56 -13.68 -6.09
CA LYS A 341 -23.03 -12.29 -6.01
C LYS A 341 -22.86 -11.56 -7.35
N GLU A 342 -23.85 -10.75 -7.70
CA GLU A 342 -23.87 -9.96 -8.93
C GLU A 342 -23.02 -8.69 -8.83
N ARG A 343 -21.73 -8.85 -8.55
CA ARG A 343 -20.75 -7.76 -8.55
C ARG A 343 -19.36 -8.25 -8.95
N PRO A 344 -18.45 -7.37 -9.39
CA PRO A 344 -17.09 -7.76 -9.72
C PRO A 344 -16.36 -8.45 -8.57
N LEU A 345 -15.44 -9.35 -8.92
CA LEU A 345 -14.60 -10.09 -7.98
C LEU A 345 -13.14 -9.98 -8.41
N ALA A 346 -12.30 -9.46 -7.54
CA ALA A 346 -10.85 -9.57 -7.67
C ALA A 346 -10.39 -10.90 -7.07
N VAL A 347 -9.51 -11.61 -7.77
CA VAL A 347 -8.91 -12.86 -7.30
C VAL A 347 -7.41 -12.69 -7.18
N CYS A 348 -6.90 -12.82 -5.96
CA CYS A 348 -5.48 -12.80 -5.63
C CYS A 348 -4.92 -14.22 -5.53
N TRP A 349 -3.89 -14.53 -6.31
CA TRP A 349 -3.33 -15.87 -6.41
C TRP A 349 -1.99 -15.95 -5.66
N LEU A 350 -1.98 -16.66 -4.54
CA LEU A 350 -0.87 -16.70 -3.58
C LEU A 350 -0.28 -18.11 -3.48
N THR A 351 1.05 -18.20 -3.57
CA THR A 351 1.76 -19.45 -3.25
C THR A 351 1.93 -19.58 -1.75
N GLY A 352 1.44 -20.66 -1.15
CA GLY A 352 1.59 -20.94 0.29
C GLY A 352 2.97 -21.44 0.73
N TYR A 353 3.95 -21.53 -0.19
CA TYR A 353 5.22 -22.21 0.04
C TYR A 353 6.44 -21.29 0.13
N LYS A 354 7.25 -21.50 1.19
CA LYS A 354 8.72 -21.55 1.11
C LYS A 354 9.23 -22.81 1.84
N PRO A 355 10.34 -23.45 1.41
CA PRO A 355 10.82 -24.74 1.94
C PRO A 355 11.08 -24.87 3.44
N ARG A 356 10.99 -23.78 4.20
CA ARG A 356 11.24 -23.73 5.64
C ARG A 356 10.04 -23.25 6.47
N GLY A 357 8.88 -23.03 5.85
CA GLY A 357 7.70 -22.49 6.52
C GLY A 357 7.80 -21.00 6.88
N ASP A 358 8.88 -20.32 6.50
CA ASP A 358 9.11 -18.90 6.78
C ASP A 358 8.12 -18.00 6.04
N ASP A 359 7.74 -16.92 6.72
CA ASP A 359 7.01 -15.76 6.19
C ASP A 359 7.50 -15.38 4.77
N SER A 360 6.63 -15.56 3.78
CA SER A 360 6.89 -15.18 2.39
C SER A 360 6.77 -13.67 2.25
N ARG A 361 7.80 -12.95 2.73
CA ARG A 361 7.89 -11.48 2.72
C ARG A 361 7.50 -10.80 1.39
N PRO A 362 7.76 -11.35 0.19
CA PRO A 362 7.25 -10.76 -1.04
C PRO A 362 5.74 -10.92 -1.23
N ASP A 363 5.18 -12.06 -0.83
CA ASP A 363 3.79 -12.41 -1.12
C ASP A 363 2.82 -11.83 -0.09
N ARG A 364 3.26 -11.55 1.15
CA ARG A 364 2.44 -10.85 2.16
C ARG A 364 2.02 -9.44 1.72
N GLY A 365 2.77 -8.82 0.80
CA GLY A 365 2.40 -7.54 0.20
C GLY A 365 1.32 -7.64 -0.88
N LEU A 366 1.02 -8.82 -1.42
CA LEU A 366 0.10 -8.99 -2.55
C LEU A 366 -1.37 -8.76 -2.19
N PRO A 367 -1.93 -9.32 -1.10
CA PRO A 367 -3.33 -9.08 -0.75
C PRO A 367 -3.64 -7.60 -0.44
N PRO A 368 -2.82 -6.89 0.38
CA PRO A 368 -3.00 -5.45 0.58
C PRO A 368 -2.83 -4.66 -0.71
N PHE A 369 -1.87 -5.01 -1.56
CA PHE A 369 -1.70 -4.37 -2.87
C PHE A 369 -2.95 -4.52 -3.75
N ALA A 370 -3.53 -5.72 -3.83
CA ALA A 370 -4.78 -5.93 -4.56
C ALA A 370 -5.91 -5.09 -3.96
N LYS A 371 -6.07 -5.10 -2.64
CA LYS A 371 -7.13 -4.35 -1.96
C LYS A 371 -6.99 -2.83 -2.14
N MET A 372 -5.77 -2.31 -2.09
CA MET A 372 -5.47 -0.91 -2.38
C MET A 372 -5.87 -0.51 -3.80
N LEU A 373 -5.71 -1.40 -4.79
CA LEU A 373 -6.15 -1.14 -6.17
C LEU A 373 -7.67 -1.18 -6.33
N VAL A 374 -8.32 -2.24 -5.83
CA VAL A 374 -9.74 -2.51 -6.14
C VAL A 374 -10.71 -1.87 -5.16
N GLY A 375 -10.23 -1.38 -4.03
CA GLY A 375 -11.04 -0.73 -3.01
C GLY A 375 -11.97 -1.68 -2.25
N ASP A 376 -12.86 -1.10 -1.45
CA ASP A 376 -13.78 -1.85 -0.58
C ASP A 376 -15.06 -2.29 -1.30
N GLY A 377 -15.44 -1.66 -2.42
CA GLY A 377 -16.65 -2.05 -3.15
C GLY A 377 -16.45 -3.22 -4.12
N CYS A 378 -15.22 -3.69 -4.32
CA CYS A 378 -14.90 -4.94 -5.01
C CYS A 378 -14.52 -6.04 -4.00
N ASP A 379 -15.13 -7.21 -4.16
CA ASP A 379 -14.77 -8.40 -3.35
C ASP A 379 -13.33 -8.83 -3.67
N LEU A 380 -12.58 -9.23 -2.65
CA LEU A 380 -11.27 -9.86 -2.79
C LEU A 380 -11.30 -11.32 -2.34
N LEU A 381 -11.14 -12.25 -3.29
CA LEU A 381 -10.87 -13.66 -3.01
C LEU A 381 -9.37 -13.92 -3.04
N SER A 382 -8.81 -14.44 -1.95
CA SER A 382 -7.45 -14.98 -1.93
C SER A 382 -7.48 -16.49 -2.20
N VAL A 383 -6.85 -16.92 -3.31
CA VAL A 383 -6.61 -18.34 -3.61
C VAL A 383 -5.20 -18.70 -3.15
N VAL A 384 -5.10 -19.47 -2.08
CA VAL A 384 -3.82 -19.94 -1.53
C VAL A 384 -3.55 -21.34 -2.05
N TYR A 385 -2.42 -21.52 -2.74
CA TYR A 385 -2.11 -22.77 -3.42
C TYR A 385 -0.66 -23.23 -3.29
N GLY A 386 -0.41 -24.50 -3.65
CA GLY A 386 0.89 -25.14 -3.54
C GLY A 386 1.18 -25.64 -2.12
N PRO A 387 2.33 -26.27 -1.86
CA PRO A 387 2.63 -26.86 -0.55
C PRO A 387 2.67 -25.78 0.55
N GLY A 388 2.13 -26.09 1.72
CA GLY A 388 2.20 -25.23 2.90
C GLY A 388 2.41 -26.03 4.16
N ASN A 389 2.55 -25.37 5.30
CA ASN A 389 2.65 -26.05 6.58
C ASN A 389 1.28 -26.68 6.93
N PRO A 390 1.17 -28.01 7.12
CA PRO A 390 -0.10 -28.66 7.48
C PRO A 390 -0.77 -28.06 8.73
N GLU A 391 0.02 -27.54 9.66
CA GLU A 391 -0.50 -26.83 10.83
C GLU A 391 -1.29 -25.57 10.46
N HIS A 392 -0.90 -24.85 9.40
CA HIS A 392 -1.65 -23.67 8.96
C HIS A 392 -3.06 -24.04 8.51
N TRP A 393 -3.23 -25.19 7.84
CA TRP A 393 -4.55 -25.65 7.40
C TRP A 393 -5.45 -26.00 8.58
N ARG A 394 -4.91 -26.73 9.56
CA ARG A 394 -5.62 -27.04 10.81
C ARG A 394 -6.02 -25.76 11.57
N ARG A 395 -5.09 -24.81 11.74
CA ARG A 395 -5.41 -23.53 12.39
C ARG A 395 -6.43 -22.72 11.60
N LEU A 396 -6.41 -22.73 10.27
CA LEU A 396 -7.45 -22.06 9.47
C LEU A 396 -8.85 -22.60 9.77
N VAL A 397 -8.97 -23.88 10.10
CA VAL A 397 -10.25 -24.49 10.49
C VAL A 397 -10.60 -24.16 11.93
N ASP A 398 -9.68 -24.44 12.85
CA ASP A 398 -9.97 -24.50 14.29
C ASP A 398 -9.82 -23.14 15.01
N ASP A 399 -8.80 -22.36 14.63
CA ASP A 399 -8.47 -21.06 15.23
C ASP A 399 -7.75 -20.16 14.21
N PRO A 400 -8.51 -19.52 13.30
CA PRO A 400 -7.95 -18.65 12.28
C PRO A 400 -7.16 -17.48 12.87
N ASN A 401 -7.49 -17.02 14.08
CA ASN A 401 -6.82 -15.91 14.72
C ASN A 401 -5.38 -16.28 15.12
N ALA A 402 -5.11 -17.54 15.45
CA ALA A 402 -3.74 -18.01 15.68
C ALA A 402 -2.86 -17.97 14.41
N LEU A 403 -3.44 -17.86 13.21
CA LEU A 403 -2.66 -17.74 11.97
C LEU A 403 -2.04 -16.36 11.78
N VAL A 404 -2.57 -15.32 12.42
CA VAL A 404 -2.05 -13.95 12.24
C VAL A 404 -0.61 -13.82 12.72
N ALA A 405 -0.09 -14.75 13.54
CA ALA A 405 1.33 -14.84 13.87
C ALA A 405 2.24 -14.96 12.62
N ASN A 406 1.71 -15.44 11.50
CA ASN A 406 2.39 -15.47 10.21
C ASN A 406 1.99 -14.26 9.36
N GLY A 407 2.98 -13.49 8.89
CA GLY A 407 2.75 -12.23 8.16
C GLY A 407 1.96 -12.38 6.85
N LEU A 408 2.11 -13.48 6.11
CA LEU A 408 1.28 -13.75 4.93
C LEU A 408 -0.18 -13.97 5.32
N TRP A 409 -0.44 -14.81 6.32
CA TRP A 409 -1.81 -15.07 6.77
C TRP A 409 -2.47 -13.86 7.41
N GLU A 410 -1.72 -13.07 8.17
CA GLU A 410 -2.18 -11.77 8.67
C GLU A 410 -2.66 -10.89 7.50
N ALA A 411 -1.85 -10.76 6.44
CA ALA A 411 -2.22 -9.99 5.26
C ALA A 411 -3.48 -10.52 4.56
N ILE A 412 -3.59 -11.85 4.41
CA ILE A 412 -4.77 -12.49 3.81
C ILE A 412 -6.01 -12.21 4.65
N ILE A 413 -5.95 -12.47 5.96
CA ILE A 413 -7.06 -12.35 6.91
C ILE A 413 -7.55 -10.90 7.01
N ALA A 414 -6.62 -9.94 7.03
CA ALA A 414 -6.94 -8.52 7.17
C ALA A 414 -7.65 -7.94 5.93
N THR A 415 -7.31 -8.42 4.73
CA THR A 415 -7.69 -7.76 3.47
C THR A 415 -8.66 -8.53 2.59
N SER A 416 -8.78 -9.85 2.77
CA SER A 416 -9.62 -10.70 1.91
C SER A 416 -11.05 -10.79 2.43
N ASP A 417 -12.00 -10.88 1.52
CA ASP A 417 -13.42 -11.14 1.80
C ASP A 417 -13.72 -12.64 1.85
N ALA A 418 -12.90 -13.44 1.16
CA ALA A 418 -12.96 -14.89 1.14
C ALA A 418 -11.58 -15.51 0.87
N ILE A 419 -11.42 -16.77 1.26
CA ILE A 419 -10.22 -17.58 1.04
C ILE A 419 -10.63 -18.91 0.39
N LEU A 420 -9.94 -19.30 -0.67
CA LEU A 420 -10.01 -20.63 -1.28
C LEU A 420 -8.64 -21.32 -1.16
N ILE A 421 -8.61 -22.52 -0.60
CA ILE A 421 -7.40 -23.32 -0.41
C ILE A 421 -7.35 -24.43 -1.46
N ASP A 422 -6.23 -24.51 -2.18
CA ASP A 422 -5.89 -25.64 -3.03
C ASP A 422 -4.41 -26.01 -2.85
N SER A 423 -4.13 -26.85 -1.85
CA SER A 423 -2.78 -27.32 -1.56
C SER A 423 -2.66 -28.83 -1.73
N VAL A 424 -1.49 -29.28 -2.20
CA VAL A 424 -1.09 -30.69 -2.20
C VAL A 424 -0.84 -31.24 -0.80
N THR A 425 -0.70 -30.34 0.18
CA THR A 425 -0.54 -30.65 1.62
C THR A 425 -1.81 -30.36 2.42
N ASP A 426 -2.91 -30.06 1.74
CA ASP A 426 -4.19 -29.80 2.39
C ASP A 426 -4.82 -31.12 2.85
N TYR A 427 -5.08 -31.24 4.15
CA TYR A 427 -5.80 -32.37 4.76
C TYR A 427 -7.15 -31.93 5.36
N VAL A 428 -7.58 -30.68 5.14
CA VAL A 428 -8.86 -30.19 5.67
C VAL A 428 -10.00 -30.47 4.70
N SER A 429 -11.19 -30.72 5.26
CA SER A 429 -12.39 -31.10 4.50
C SER A 429 -13.08 -29.93 3.80
N THR A 430 -12.76 -28.68 4.19
CA THR A 430 -13.39 -27.47 3.68
C THR A 430 -12.37 -26.62 2.94
N ASN A 431 -12.61 -26.35 1.65
CA ASN A 431 -11.66 -25.57 0.84
C ASN A 431 -11.98 -24.07 0.78
N GLY A 432 -13.19 -23.64 1.17
CA GLY A 432 -13.65 -22.25 1.04
C GLY A 432 -14.10 -21.64 2.37
N TYR A 433 -13.56 -20.47 2.69
CA TYR A 433 -13.81 -19.74 3.94
C TYR A 433 -14.23 -18.29 3.64
N LEU A 434 -15.25 -17.80 4.34
CA LEU A 434 -15.68 -16.40 4.25
C LEU A 434 -15.17 -15.60 5.43
N ARG A 435 -15.08 -14.27 5.29
CA ARG A 435 -14.60 -13.36 6.34
C ARG A 435 -15.22 -13.58 7.73
N SER A 436 -16.50 -13.95 7.80
CA SER A 436 -17.17 -14.27 9.06
C SER A 436 -16.61 -15.50 9.80
N HIS A 437 -15.72 -16.27 9.17
CA HIS A 437 -15.04 -17.41 9.80
C HIS A 437 -13.93 -16.96 10.75
N TRP A 438 -13.34 -15.78 10.53
CA TRP A 438 -12.23 -15.26 11.34
C TRP A 438 -12.51 -13.89 11.98
N VAL A 439 -13.55 -13.18 11.57
CA VAL A 439 -13.99 -11.97 12.27
C VAL A 439 -14.94 -12.35 13.40
N VAL A 440 -14.51 -12.10 14.64
CA VAL A 440 -15.38 -12.16 15.82
C VAL A 440 -16.31 -10.96 15.78
N ALA A 441 -17.61 -11.16 16.04
CA ALA A 441 -18.68 -10.16 15.90
C ALA A 441 -18.49 -8.85 16.71
N ASP A 442 -17.51 -8.80 17.62
CA ASP A 442 -17.25 -7.68 18.54
C ASP A 442 -16.04 -6.80 18.18
N GLN A 443 -15.48 -6.90 16.97
CA GLN A 443 -14.54 -5.86 16.51
C GLN A 443 -15.34 -4.66 15.98
N PRO A 444 -15.30 -3.49 16.64
CA PRO A 444 -16.01 -2.32 16.16
C PRO A 444 -15.55 -1.99 14.74
N GLU A 445 -16.47 -1.58 13.88
CA GLU A 445 -16.10 -1.00 12.60
C GLU A 445 -15.13 0.16 12.88
N ILE A 446 -14.03 0.21 12.14
CA ILE A 446 -12.91 1.15 12.32
C ILE A 446 -13.36 2.63 12.36
N HIS A 447 -14.59 2.92 11.92
CA HIS A 447 -15.24 4.22 12.08
C HIS A 447 -15.35 4.70 13.54
N GLU A 448 -15.29 3.80 14.54
CA GLU A 448 -15.47 4.16 15.96
C GLU A 448 -14.17 4.31 16.77
N ILE A 449 -13.00 3.94 16.24
CA ILE A 449 -11.76 3.87 17.04
C ILE A 449 -11.04 5.23 17.14
N ILE A 450 -11.44 6.22 16.34
CA ILE A 450 -10.88 7.58 16.40
C ILE A 450 -12.05 8.58 16.50
N PRO A 451 -12.12 9.44 17.54
CA PRO A 451 -13.15 10.45 17.65
C PRO A 451 -13.27 11.28 16.37
N ALA A 452 -14.50 11.64 16.00
CA ALA A 452 -14.88 12.40 14.82
C ALA A 452 -14.19 13.79 14.65
N GLU A 453 -13.25 14.16 15.50
CA GLU A 453 -12.49 15.43 15.42
C GLU A 453 -11.47 15.49 14.27
N THR A 454 -11.35 14.45 13.43
CA THR A 454 -10.62 14.52 12.16
C THR A 454 -11.48 14.96 10.96
N ASP A 455 -12.75 15.32 11.18
CA ASP A 455 -13.67 15.80 10.14
C ASP A 455 -13.42 17.27 9.72
N ARG A 456 -12.15 17.63 9.46
CA ARG A 456 -11.76 18.88 8.78
C ARG A 456 -11.88 18.77 7.26
N PHE A 457 -12.13 17.58 6.72
CA PHE A 457 -12.13 17.28 5.28
C PHE A 457 -13.48 17.53 4.58
N ARG A 458 -14.05 18.74 4.75
CA ARG A 458 -15.14 19.23 3.89
C ARG A 458 -14.87 20.65 3.42
N GLY A 459 -14.10 20.75 2.35
CA GLY A 459 -13.99 21.94 1.49
C GLY A 459 -14.31 21.56 0.05
N THR A 460 -15.52 21.90 -0.40
CA THR A 460 -16.02 21.93 -1.78
C THR A 460 -14.98 21.79 -2.91
N ARG A 461 -14.96 20.63 -3.59
CA ARG A 461 -14.37 20.48 -4.93
C ARG A 461 -15.09 21.42 -5.91
N ARG A 462 -14.48 22.57 -6.20
CA ARG A 462 -14.91 23.44 -7.31
C ARG A 462 -14.67 22.70 -8.63
N ARG A 463 -15.75 22.41 -9.35
CA ARG A 463 -15.73 22.03 -10.77
C ARG A 463 -14.98 23.12 -11.55
N TYR A 464 -13.84 22.79 -12.14
CA TYR A 464 -13.27 23.63 -13.19
C TYR A 464 -13.94 23.29 -14.52
N ARG A 465 -14.67 24.27 -15.06
CA ARG A 465 -15.14 24.31 -16.45
C ARG A 465 -13.94 24.56 -17.35
N ASN A 466 -13.88 23.79 -18.43
CA ASN A 466 -12.97 23.96 -19.56
C ASN A 466 -12.85 25.42 -20.03
N SER A 467 -11.62 25.92 -20.15
CA SER A 467 -11.31 27.09 -20.97
C SER A 467 -11.22 26.66 -22.45
N PRO A 468 -11.83 27.40 -23.40
CA PRO A 468 -11.82 27.04 -24.82
C PRO A 468 -10.47 27.34 -25.50
N PRO A 469 -10.17 26.69 -26.64
CA PRO A 469 -8.87 26.78 -27.30
C PRO A 469 -8.66 28.16 -27.97
N VAL A 470 -7.45 28.69 -27.80
CA VAL A 470 -6.97 29.89 -28.49
C VAL A 470 -6.73 29.55 -29.97
N HIS A 471 -7.54 30.15 -30.84
CA HIS A 471 -7.27 30.22 -32.27
C HIS A 471 -5.95 30.94 -32.52
N ARG A 472 -5.00 30.27 -33.20
CA ARG A 472 -3.92 30.95 -33.92
C ARG A 472 -4.47 31.43 -35.26
N THR A 473 -4.46 32.74 -35.47
CA THR A 473 -4.55 33.34 -36.80
C THR A 473 -3.20 33.92 -37.21
N LYS A 474 -2.83 33.54 -38.45
CA LYS A 474 -1.72 33.95 -39.31
C LYS A 474 -0.36 33.37 -39.00
#